data_AF-A0A2D4KW40-F1
#
_entry.id   AF-A0A2D4KW40-F1
#
_cell.length_a   1.000
_cell.length_b   1.000
_cell.length_c   1.000
_cell.angle_alpha   90.00
_cell.angle_beta   90.00
_cell.angle_gamma   90.00
#
_symmetry.space_group_name_H-M   'P 1'
#
loop_
_entity.id
_entity.type
_entity.pdbx_description
1 polymer ?
#
loop_
_entity_poly.entity_id
_entity_poly.type
_entity_poly.pdbx_seq_one_letter_code
_entity_poly.pdbx_strand_id
1 'polypeptide(L)'
;EVQMLTSFGPHGVVIIPQRPFFTDGTLREQIIYPLKEIYPDSGSIDDDRILRFLELAGLSDLLMRTGGLDQPVDWNWYDILSPGEMQRLSFARLFYLQPQYAVL
;
A
#
# COMPACT_ATOMS: atom_id res chain seq x y z
N GLU A 1 9.82 28.46 19.70
CA GLU A 1 8.66 27.62 19.32
C GLU A 1 8.92 27.09 17.92
N VAL A 2 9.25 25.82 17.76
CA VAL A 2 9.53 25.25 16.43
C VAL A 2 8.19 24.82 15.84
N GLN A 3 7.66 25.61 14.91
CA GLN A 3 6.53 25.19 14.10
C GLN A 3 6.97 23.98 13.27
N MET A 4 6.43 22.81 13.59
CA MET A 4 6.52 21.63 12.74
C MET A 4 5.73 21.90 11.45
N LEU A 5 6.42 22.38 10.42
CA LEU A 5 5.84 22.74 9.11
C LEU A 5 5.39 21.52 8.30
N THR A 6 5.67 20.30 8.75
CA THR A 6 5.32 19.06 8.06
C THR A 6 4.15 18.37 8.75
N SER A 7 2.98 18.37 8.10
CA SER A 7 1.90 17.45 8.49
C SER A 7 2.35 16.02 8.19
N PHE A 8 2.42 15.16 9.20
CA PHE A 8 2.65 13.73 8.99
C PHE A 8 1.34 13.08 8.53
N GLY A 9 1.40 12.25 7.48
CA GLY A 9 0.22 11.63 6.90
C GLY A 9 0.20 11.66 5.36
N PRO A 10 -0.90 11.22 4.73
CA PRO A 10 -1.01 11.00 3.28
C PRO A 10 -0.71 12.25 2.45
N HIS A 11 -1.03 13.42 2.99
CA HIS A 11 -0.91 14.70 2.30
C HIS A 11 0.35 15.49 2.68
N GLY A 12 1.27 14.90 3.46
CA GLY A 12 2.52 15.56 3.84
C GLY A 12 3.69 14.60 3.79
N VAL A 13 4.15 14.12 4.95
CA VAL A 13 5.32 13.23 5.04
C VAL A 13 4.90 11.80 5.38
N VAL A 14 5.35 10.84 4.56
CA VAL A 14 5.26 9.39 4.83
C VAL A 14 6.65 8.83 5.05
N ILE A 15 6.82 8.04 6.11
CA ILE A 15 8.05 7.33 6.42
C ILE A 15 7.82 5.86 6.09
N ILE A 16 8.67 5.28 5.25
CA ILE A 16 8.69 3.84 4.98
C ILE A 16 9.72 3.20 5.91
N PRO A 17 9.30 2.32 6.83
CA PRO A 17 10.24 1.62 7.69
C PRO A 17 11.07 0.63 6.88
N GLN A 18 12.30 0.40 7.32
CA GLN A 18 13.20 -0.62 6.74
C GLN A 18 12.60 -2.04 6.74
N ARG A 19 11.68 -2.32 7.67
CA ARG A 19 10.82 -3.52 7.66
C ARG A 19 9.36 -3.11 7.42
N PRO A 20 8.79 -3.44 6.26
CA PRO A 20 7.40 -3.12 5.95
C PRO A 20 6.41 -3.73 6.95
N PHE A 21 5.36 -2.97 7.24
CA PHE A 21 4.23 -3.46 8.03
C PHE A 21 3.07 -3.88 7.10
N PHE A 22 2.61 -5.11 7.27
CA PHE A 22 1.45 -5.69 6.59
C PHE A 22 0.35 -5.99 7.60
N THR A 23 -0.90 -5.75 7.18
CA THR A 23 -2.10 -6.08 7.97
C THR A 23 -2.61 -7.47 7.60
N ASP A 24 -3.48 -8.08 8.40
CA ASP A 24 -4.09 -9.39 8.10
C ASP A 24 -5.26 -9.29 7.08
N GLY A 25 -5.18 -8.31 6.19
CA GLY A 25 -6.24 -7.92 5.26
C GLY A 25 -6.00 -8.29 3.81
N THR A 26 -6.95 -7.92 2.96
CA THR A 26 -6.90 -8.10 1.49
C THR A 26 -5.74 -7.32 0.86
N LEU A 27 -5.45 -7.59 -0.42
CA LEU A 27 -4.42 -6.85 -1.16
C LEU A 27 -4.76 -5.35 -1.23
N ARG A 28 -6.05 -4.99 -1.37
CA ARG A 28 -6.49 -3.59 -1.29
C ARG A 28 -6.10 -2.97 0.04
N GLU A 29 -6.40 -3.65 1.13
CA GLU A 29 -6.11 -3.16 2.49
C GLU A 29 -4.62 -2.92 2.71
N GLN A 30 -3.75 -3.74 2.11
CA GLN A 30 -2.30 -3.49 2.14
C GLN A 30 -1.90 -2.20 1.44
N ILE A 31 -2.56 -1.85 0.33
CA ILE A 31 -2.23 -0.66 -0.46
C ILE A 31 -2.79 0.62 0.16
N ILE A 32 -4.02 0.59 0.67
CA ILE A 32 -4.69 1.79 1.22
C ILE A 32 -4.26 2.12 2.65
N TYR A 33 -3.58 1.20 3.34
CA TYR A 33 -3.11 1.43 4.72
C TYR A 33 -2.25 2.70 4.84
N PRO A 34 -2.45 3.54 5.88
CA PRO A 34 -3.33 3.37 7.05
C PRO A 34 -4.75 3.95 6.90
N LEU A 35 -5.19 4.29 5.68
CA LEU A 35 -6.40 5.10 5.44
C LEU A 35 -7.70 4.33 5.29
N LYS A 36 -7.79 3.13 5.88
CA LYS A 36 -8.95 2.24 5.75
C LYS A 36 -10.27 2.91 6.15
N GLU A 37 -10.27 3.86 7.08
CA GLU A 37 -11.47 4.57 7.55
C GLU A 37 -11.86 5.79 6.69
N ILE A 38 -10.94 6.32 5.88
CA ILE A 38 -11.11 7.59 5.14
C ILE A 38 -11.45 7.33 3.67
N TYR A 39 -11.06 6.16 3.14
CA TYR A 39 -11.34 5.81 1.76
C TYR A 39 -12.70 5.11 1.63
N PRO A 40 -13.59 5.58 0.73
CA PRO A 40 -14.88 4.95 0.52
C PRO A 40 -14.72 3.53 0.00
N ASP A 41 -15.62 2.64 0.42
CA ASP A 41 -15.73 1.29 -0.12
C ASP A 41 -15.82 1.35 -1.66
N SER A 42 -14.76 0.86 -2.32
CA SER A 42 -14.75 0.27 -3.66
C SER A 42 -15.58 1.00 -4.75
N GLY A 43 -14.92 1.93 -5.44
CA GLY A 43 -15.36 2.42 -6.76
C GLY A 43 -14.39 1.93 -7.85
N SER A 44 -14.90 1.59 -9.04
CA SER A 44 -14.10 1.02 -10.15
C SER A 44 -12.87 1.87 -10.55
N ILE A 45 -12.95 3.19 -10.38
CA ILE A 45 -11.86 4.12 -10.69
C ILE A 45 -10.68 3.95 -9.74
N ASP A 46 -10.93 3.61 -8.48
CA ASP A 46 -9.89 3.40 -7.48
C ASP A 46 -9.20 2.04 -7.67
N ASP A 47 -9.97 1.04 -8.09
CA ASP A 47 -9.48 -0.29 -8.44
C ASP A 47 -8.49 -0.20 -9.61
N ASP A 48 -8.87 0.47 -10.71
CA ASP A 48 -8.00 0.67 -11.87
C ASP A 48 -6.69 1.37 -11.48
N ARG A 49 -6.76 2.31 -10.53
CA ARG A 49 -5.59 3.03 -10.02
C ARG A 49 -4.68 2.11 -9.21
N ILE A 50 -5.24 1.31 -8.31
CA ILE A 50 -4.49 0.33 -7.51
C ILE A 50 -3.84 -0.71 -8.42
N LEU A 51 -4.60 -1.25 -9.38
CA LEU A 51 -4.11 -2.22 -10.36
C LEU A 51 -2.92 -1.66 -11.16
N ARG A 52 -3.02 -0.41 -11.63
CA ARG A 52 -1.94 0.26 -12.34
C ARG A 52 -0.68 0.40 -11.48
N PHE A 53 -0.80 0.75 -10.20
CA PHE A 53 0.37 0.87 -9.33
C PHE A 53 0.98 -0.48 -8.95
N LEU A 54 0.16 -1.52 -8.80
CA LEU A 54 0.65 -2.90 -8.63
C LEU A 54 1.43 -3.35 -9.87
N GLU A 55 0.94 -3.05 -11.07
CA GLU A 55 1.64 -3.35 -12.32
C GLU A 55 2.97 -2.59 -12.44
N LEU A 56 2.97 -1.28 -12.15
CA LEU A 56 4.18 -0.46 -12.14
C LEU A 56 5.20 -0.93 -11.09
N ALA A 57 4.73 -1.44 -9.96
CA ALA A 57 5.57 -2.05 -8.94
C ALA A 57 6.01 -3.49 -9.31
N GLY A 58 5.56 -4.05 -10.43
CA GLY A 58 5.88 -5.41 -10.85
C GLY A 58 5.31 -6.48 -9.92
N LEU A 59 4.11 -6.25 -9.39
CA LEU A 59 3.37 -7.12 -8.48
C LEU A 59 2.13 -7.76 -9.13
N SER A 60 2.07 -7.82 -10.47
CA SER A 60 0.97 -8.46 -11.20
C SER A 60 0.82 -9.94 -10.84
N ASP A 61 1.92 -10.66 -10.60
CA ASP A 61 1.90 -12.05 -10.14
C ASP A 61 1.27 -12.18 -8.74
N LEU A 62 1.51 -11.20 -7.86
CA LEU A 62 0.91 -11.17 -6.53
C LEU A 62 -0.61 -10.96 -6.61
N LEU A 63 -1.07 -10.09 -7.51
CA LEU A 63 -2.50 -9.91 -7.78
C LEU A 63 -3.16 -11.22 -8.25
N MET A 64 -2.50 -11.98 -9.13
CA MET A 64 -3.00 -13.28 -9.56
C MET A 64 -3.04 -14.30 -8.40
N ARG A 65 -2.02 -14.32 -7.54
CA ARG A 65 -1.94 -15.23 -6.38
C ARG A 65 -3.03 -14.96 -5.34
N THR A 66 -3.39 -13.68 -5.16
CA THR A 66 -4.44 -13.26 -4.24
C THR A 66 -5.84 -13.45 -4.81
N GLY A 67 -5.97 -13.61 -6.15
CA GLY A 67 -7.27 -13.81 -6.82
C GLY A 67 -8.08 -12.52 -6.97
N GLY A 68 -7.49 -11.36 -6.70
CA GLY A 68 -8.14 -10.05 -6.81
C GLY A 68 -7.77 -9.12 -5.65
N LEU A 69 -8.24 -7.88 -5.72
CA LEU A 69 -7.95 -6.85 -4.70
C LEU A 69 -8.67 -7.11 -3.37
N ASP A 70 -9.91 -7.61 -3.44
CA ASP A 70 -10.82 -7.75 -2.29
C ASP A 70 -10.98 -9.20 -1.82
N GLN A 71 -10.22 -10.13 -2.41
CA GLN A 71 -10.26 -11.51 -1.96
C GLN A 71 -9.60 -11.62 -0.57
N PRO A 72 -10.28 -12.22 0.41
CA PRO A 72 -9.68 -12.48 1.70
C PRO A 72 -8.53 -13.48 1.52
N VAL A 73 -7.45 -13.24 2.25
CA VAL A 73 -6.28 -14.13 2.27
C VAL A 73 -6.18 -14.81 3.62
N ASP A 74 -6.08 -16.14 3.62
CA ASP A 74 -5.96 -16.94 4.85
C ASP A 74 -4.48 -17.16 5.26
N TRP A 75 -3.54 -16.51 4.57
CA TRP A 75 -2.10 -16.65 4.79
C TRP A 75 -1.47 -15.36 5.31
N ASN A 76 -0.34 -15.50 5.97
CA ASN A 76 0.46 -14.38 6.42
C ASN A 76 1.29 -13.81 5.26
N TRP A 77 1.15 -12.50 5.00
CA TRP A 77 1.92 -11.77 3.99
C TRP A 77 3.44 -11.91 4.18
N TYR A 78 3.91 -12.04 5.42
CA TYR A 78 5.34 -12.21 5.72
C TYR A 78 5.92 -13.55 5.23
N ASP A 79 5.10 -14.59 5.11
CA ASP A 79 5.55 -15.93 4.70
C ASP A 79 5.48 -16.11 3.17
N ILE A 80 4.61 -15.34 2.52
CA ILE A 80 4.27 -15.47 1.09
C ILE A 80 5.05 -14.51 0.21
N LEU A 81 5.38 -13.31 0.72
CA LEU A 81 6.13 -12.30 0.00
C LEU A 81 7.62 -12.50 0.17
N SER A 82 8.36 -12.46 -0.93
CA SER A 82 9.81 -12.28 -0.88
C SER A 82 10.17 -10.88 -0.35
N PRO A 83 11.38 -10.68 0.21
CA PRO A 83 11.83 -9.37 0.65
C PRO A 83 11.72 -8.28 -0.43
N GLY A 84 11.95 -8.65 -1.70
CA GLY A 84 11.79 -7.75 -2.84
C GLY A 84 10.33 -7.42 -3.15
N GLU A 85 9.40 -8.37 -3.03
CA GLU A 85 7.96 -8.08 -3.13
C GLU A 85 7.47 -7.21 -1.98
N MET A 86 7.95 -7.45 -0.74
CA MET A 86 7.60 -6.62 0.42
C MET A 86 7.98 -5.15 0.22
N GLN A 87 9.17 -4.90 -0.32
CA GLN A 87 9.62 -3.55 -0.67
C GLN A 87 8.77 -2.95 -1.79
N ARG A 88 8.53 -3.69 -2.87
CA ARG A 88 7.70 -3.22 -3.99
C ARG A 88 6.26 -2.93 -3.56
N LEU A 89 5.71 -3.69 -2.61
CA LEU A 89 4.38 -3.46 -2.07
C LEU A 89 4.34 -2.17 -1.23
N SER A 90 5.41 -1.88 -0.49
CA SER A 90 5.58 -0.59 0.18
C SER A 90 5.66 0.59 -0.80
N PHE A 91 6.32 0.41 -1.95
CA PHE A 91 6.34 1.41 -3.00
C PHE A 91 4.97 1.60 -3.65
N ALA A 92 4.22 0.52 -3.91
CA ALA A 92 2.86 0.62 -4.42
C ALA A 92 1.95 1.41 -3.46
N ARG A 93 2.06 1.17 -2.15
CA ARG A 93 1.42 1.98 -1.10
C ARG A 93 1.83 3.45 -1.18
N LEU A 94 3.13 3.74 -1.35
CA LEU A 94 3.62 5.11 -1.49
C LEU A 94 3.07 5.83 -2.72
N PHE A 95 3.05 5.16 -3.87
CA PHE A 95 2.51 5.70 -5.12
C PHE A 95 1.01 5.95 -5.05
N TYR A 96 0.29 5.10 -4.31
CA TYR A 96 -1.13 5.30 -4.06
C TYR A 96 -1.40 6.52 -3.17
N LEU A 97 -0.67 6.64 -2.06
CA LEU A 97 -0.82 7.75 -1.10
C LEU A 97 -0.41 9.11 -1.67
N GLN A 98 0.54 9.13 -2.61
CA GLN A 98 1.09 10.35 -3.22
C GLN A 98 1.45 11.46 -2.20
N PRO A 99 2.28 11.14 -1.18
CA PRO A 99 2.68 12.15 -0.22
C PRO A 99 3.58 13.20 -0.85
N GLN A 100 3.61 14.38 -0.25
CA GLN A 100 4.49 15.47 -0.69
C GLN A 100 5.97 15.09 -0.50
N TYR A 101 6.27 14.33 0.55
CA TYR A 101 7.61 13.83 0.83
C TYR A 101 7.57 12.38 1.34
N ALA A 102 8.51 11.57 0.86
CA ALA A 102 8.71 10.19 1.28
C ALA A 102 10.11 10.02 1.85
N VAL A 103 10.22 9.37 3.01
CA VAL A 103 11.50 9.02 3.64
C VAL A 103 11.66 7.49 3.60
N LEU A 104 12.77 7.01 3.04
CA LEU A 104 13.09 5.59 2.82
C LEU A 104 14.27 5.15 3.71
#